data_AF-A0A1P8WPP2-F1
#
_entry.id   AF-A0A1P8WPP2-F1
#
_cell.length_a   1.000
_cell.length_b   1.000
_cell.length_c   1.000
_cell.angle_alpha   90.00
_cell.angle_beta   90.00
_cell.angle_gamma   90.00
#
_symmetry.space_group_name_H-M   'P 1'
#
loop_
_entity.id
_entity.type
_entity.pdbx_description
1 polymer ?
#
loop_
_entity_poly.entity_id
_entity_poly.type
_entity_poly.pdbx_seq_one_letter_code
_entity_poly.pdbx_strand_id
1 'polypeptide(L)'
;MSDHPGLTEPAASTQQTTERIVSIDALRGFDMFWIVGGSSIAIELLKNADPESFASRLALQFKHVEWEGFRFYDLIFPLFLFLVGCVLPYSLQKYSGQPTAAYRRLFRRGFLLILLGFVYNDVLQFDFANMRYMHVLQRIGIGYTIAGLI
;
A
#
# COMPACT_ATOMS: atom_id res chain seq x y z
N MET A 1 19.73 -63.38 12.02
CA MET A 1 20.06 -62.53 10.86
C MET A 1 18.76 -62.31 10.10
N SER A 2 17.95 -61.35 10.54
CA SER A 2 16.67 -61.01 9.93
C SER A 2 16.65 -59.50 9.76
N ASP A 3 17.06 -59.07 8.58
CA ASP A 3 17.14 -57.66 8.18
C ASP A 3 15.74 -57.05 8.18
N HIS A 4 15.51 -56.12 9.11
CA HIS A 4 14.32 -55.28 9.10
C HIS A 4 14.45 -54.24 7.98
N PRO A 5 13.43 -54.09 7.12
CA PRO A 5 13.44 -53.15 6.00
C PRO A 5 13.44 -51.71 6.54
N GLY A 6 14.36 -50.90 6.02
CA GLY A 6 14.48 -49.48 6.33
C GLY A 6 13.17 -48.75 6.10
N LEU A 7 12.62 -48.20 7.18
CA LEU A 7 11.54 -47.23 7.16
C LEU A 7 12.06 -45.98 6.43
N THR A 8 11.59 -45.78 5.20
CA THR A 8 11.75 -44.52 4.48
C THR A 8 11.05 -43.42 5.29
N GLU A 9 11.83 -42.57 5.94
CA GLU A 9 11.34 -41.34 6.55
C GLU A 9 10.64 -40.50 5.47
N PRO A 10 9.39 -40.07 5.67
CA PRO A 10 8.77 -39.12 4.75
C PRO A 10 9.53 -37.80 4.85
N ALA A 11 10.17 -37.40 3.75
CA ALA A 11 10.83 -36.11 3.62
C ALA A 11 9.86 -34.99 4.04
N ALA A 12 10.11 -34.41 5.21
CA ALA A 12 9.34 -33.29 5.73
C ALA A 12 9.41 -32.15 4.71
N SER A 13 8.29 -31.84 4.07
CA SER A 13 8.17 -30.68 3.21
C SER A 13 8.34 -29.43 4.07
N THR A 14 9.52 -28.82 4.06
CA THR A 14 9.78 -27.53 4.70
C THR A 14 8.92 -26.48 4.04
N GLN A 15 7.70 -26.30 4.54
CA GLN A 15 6.82 -25.23 4.09
C GLN A 15 7.50 -23.91 4.49
N GLN A 16 8.02 -23.19 3.50
CA GLN A 16 8.53 -21.84 3.70
C GLN A 16 7.38 -20.94 4.14
N THR A 17 7.23 -20.77 5.46
CA THR A 17 6.28 -19.82 6.04
C THR A 17 6.68 -18.44 5.54
N THR A 18 5.83 -17.83 4.73
CA THR A 18 6.02 -16.45 4.29
C THR A 18 5.82 -15.56 5.52
N GLU A 19 6.92 -15.23 6.19
CA GLU A 19 6.91 -14.34 7.34
C GLU A 19 6.40 -12.97 6.89
N ARG A 20 5.25 -12.55 7.43
CA ARG A 20 4.67 -11.24 7.13
C ARG A 20 5.39 -10.21 7.96
N ILE A 21 5.79 -9.10 7.33
CA ILE A 21 6.50 -8.04 8.01
C ILE A 21 5.46 -7.16 8.72
N VAL A 22 5.32 -7.35 10.03
CA VAL A 22 4.31 -6.69 10.88
C VAL A 22 4.41 -5.16 10.81
N SER A 23 5.62 -4.60 10.73
CA SER A 23 5.83 -3.16 10.61
C SER A 23 5.24 -2.58 9.32
N ILE A 24 5.27 -3.34 8.22
CA ILE A 24 4.70 -2.91 6.93
C ILE A 24 3.17 -2.94 6.99
N ASP A 25 2.60 -3.96 7.62
CA ASP A 25 1.15 -4.06 7.79
C ASP A 25 0.63 -2.96 8.75
N ALA A 26 1.36 -2.68 9.85
CA ALA A 26 1.03 -1.60 10.78
C ALA A 26 1.09 -0.22 10.10
N LEU A 27 2.12 0.05 9.31
CA LEU A 27 2.29 1.33 8.63
C LEU A 27 1.24 1.53 7.52
N ARG A 28 0.89 0.48 6.78
CA ARG A 28 -0.24 0.53 5.84
C ARG A 28 -1.56 0.79 6.55
N GLY A 29 -1.79 0.16 7.70
CA GLY A 29 -2.98 0.37 8.51
C GLY A 29 -3.07 1.82 9.03
N PHE A 30 -1.94 2.39 9.41
CA PHE A 30 -1.82 3.80 9.78
C PHE A 30 -2.22 4.71 8.61
N ASP A 31 -1.72 4.47 7.40
CA ASP A 31 -2.11 5.25 6.21
C ASP A 31 -3.61 5.14 5.93
N MET A 32 -4.19 3.93 6.00
CA MET A 32 -5.62 3.72 5.79
C MET A 32 -6.47 4.46 6.84
N PHE A 33 -6.05 4.46 8.10
CA PHE A 33 -6.74 5.20 9.18
C PHE A 33 -6.81 6.70 8.88
N TRP A 34 -5.70 7.30 8.44
CA TRP A 34 -5.68 8.72 8.11
C TRP A 34 -6.50 9.05 6.86
N ILE A 35 -6.46 8.21 5.82
CA ILE A 35 -7.22 8.39 4.57
C ILE A 35 -8.73 8.36 4.81
N VAL A 36 -9.23 7.44 5.66
CA VAL A 36 -10.67 7.25 5.87
C VAL A 36 -11.32 8.37 6.70
N GLY A 37 -10.56 9.09 7.52
CA GLY A 37 -11.12 10.17 8.34
C GLY A 37 -10.42 10.43 9.67
N GLY A 38 -9.21 9.87 9.88
CA GLY A 38 -8.42 10.13 11.08
C GLY A 38 -8.16 11.62 11.33
N SER A 39 -8.09 12.43 10.26
CA SER A 39 -7.96 13.89 10.37
C SER A 39 -9.16 14.54 11.04
N SER A 40 -10.39 14.14 10.71
CA SER A 40 -11.61 14.68 11.34
C SER A 40 -11.66 14.38 12.83
N ILE A 41 -11.30 13.15 13.22
CA ILE A 41 -11.23 12.75 14.64
C ILE A 41 -10.16 13.56 15.37
N ALA A 42 -8.96 13.69 14.79
CA ALA A 42 -7.87 14.47 15.39
C ALA A 42 -8.24 15.94 15.56
N ILE A 43 -8.91 16.55 14.58
CA ILE A 43 -9.37 17.94 14.66
C ILE A 43 -10.44 18.10 15.74
N GLU A 44 -11.41 17.19 15.84
CA GLU A 44 -12.46 17.28 16.86
C GLU A 44 -11.92 17.06 18.28
N LEU A 45 -10.98 16.15 18.45
CA LEU A 45 -10.33 15.89 19.73
C LEU A 45 -9.49 17.09 20.21
N LEU A 46 -8.93 17.85 19.26
CA LEU A 46 -8.13 19.03 19.55
C LEU A 46 -8.90 20.36 19.61
N LYS A 47 -10.19 20.40 19.23
CA LYS A 47 -11.04 21.60 19.38
C LYS A 47 -11.22 22.04 20.84
N ASN A 48 -11.05 21.13 21.79
CA ASN A 48 -11.18 21.40 23.23
C ASN A 48 -9.87 21.82 23.91
N ALA A 49 -8.77 21.97 23.16
CA ALA A 49 -7.47 22.36 23.70
C ALA A 49 -7.25 23.87 23.62
N ASP A 50 -6.61 24.43 24.66
CA ASP A 50 -6.33 25.87 24.76
C ASP A 50 -5.63 26.44 23.51
N PRO A 51 -6.00 27.67 23.06
CA PRO A 51 -5.44 28.30 21.86
C PRO A 51 -3.90 28.43 21.86
N GLU A 52 -3.29 28.57 23.04
CA GLU A 52 -1.84 28.74 23.26
C GLU A 52 -1.08 27.41 23.45
N SER A 53 -1.77 26.26 23.44
CA SER A 53 -1.19 24.95 23.72
C SER A 53 -0.43 24.36 22.52
N PHE A 54 0.59 23.53 22.77
CA PHE A 54 1.21 22.69 21.73
C PHE A 54 0.17 21.88 20.92
N ALA A 55 -0.96 21.57 21.55
CA ALA A 55 -2.11 20.98 20.89
C ALA A 55 -2.62 21.83 19.72
N SER A 56 -2.86 23.14 19.87
CA SER A 56 -3.40 23.97 18.78
C SER A 56 -2.46 24.01 17.55
N ARG A 57 -1.14 23.94 17.77
CA ARG A 57 -0.13 23.80 16.70
C ARG A 57 -0.19 22.45 15.99
N LEU A 58 -0.47 21.37 16.72
CA LEU A 58 -0.68 20.02 16.16
C LEU A 58 -2.04 19.92 15.44
N ALA A 59 -3.08 20.61 15.92
CA ALA A 59 -4.40 20.69 15.29
C ALA A 59 -4.32 21.36 13.91
N LEU A 60 -3.50 22.40 13.81
CA LEU A 60 -3.20 23.08 12.54
C LEU A 60 -2.61 22.13 11.49
N GLN A 61 -1.82 21.13 11.88
CA GLN A 61 -1.27 20.14 10.96
C GLN A 61 -2.33 19.21 10.34
N PHE A 62 -3.51 19.09 10.95
CA PHE A 62 -4.63 18.31 10.42
C PHE A 62 -5.63 19.14 9.60
N LYS A 63 -5.51 20.48 9.56
CA LYS A 63 -6.39 21.37 8.80
C LYS A 63 -5.79 21.68 7.42
N HIS A 64 -6.53 21.35 6.35
CA HIS A 64 -6.20 21.74 4.98
C HIS A 64 -6.30 23.27 4.84
N VAL A 65 -5.21 23.93 4.47
CA VAL A 65 -5.17 25.35 4.08
C VAL A 65 -4.83 25.40 2.60
N GLU A 66 -5.39 26.38 1.89
CA GLU A 66 -5.12 26.64 0.47
C GLU A 66 -3.62 26.87 0.24
N TRP A 67 -2.98 25.86 -0.35
CA TRP A 67 -1.79 25.89 -1.21
C TRP A 67 -0.62 26.87 -0.92
N GLU A 68 -0.28 27.09 0.36
CA GLU A 68 0.97 27.74 0.84
C GLU A 68 1.46 27.04 2.14
N GLY A 69 1.71 25.72 2.12
CA GLY A 69 2.23 25.01 3.30
C GLY A 69 2.58 23.54 3.10
N PHE A 70 3.34 22.98 4.07
CA PHE A 70 3.69 21.56 4.16
C PHE A 70 2.91 20.92 5.32
N ARG A 71 2.04 19.95 5.02
CA ARG A 71 1.24 19.25 6.02
C ARG A 71 1.62 17.78 6.14
N PHE A 72 1.47 17.21 7.33
CA PHE A 72 1.73 15.79 7.58
C PHE A 72 0.98 14.87 6.61
N TYR A 73 -0.22 15.28 6.18
CA TYR A 73 -1.05 14.51 5.27
C TYR A 73 -0.45 14.35 3.87
N ASP A 74 0.37 15.29 3.43
CA ASP A 74 1.03 15.24 2.11
C ASP A 74 2.11 14.15 2.07
N LEU A 75 2.61 13.70 3.23
CA LEU A 75 3.60 12.63 3.34
C LEU A 75 3.01 11.22 3.23
N ILE A 76 1.69 11.05 3.43
CA ILE A 76 1.04 9.73 3.39
C ILE A 76 1.22 9.09 2.01
N PHE A 77 1.01 9.85 0.94
CA PHE A 77 1.13 9.32 -0.42
C PHE A 77 2.58 8.92 -0.81
N PRO A 78 3.61 9.78 -0.61
CA PRO A 78 5.01 9.41 -0.80
C PRO A 78 5.45 8.21 0.03
N LEU A 79 5.03 8.16 1.31
CA LEU A 79 5.37 7.06 2.21
C LEU A 79 4.76 5.73 1.74
N PHE A 80 3.49 5.75 1.34
CA PHE A 80 2.83 4.57 0.79
C PHE A 80 3.52 4.04 -0.48
N LEU A 81 3.89 4.93 -1.40
CA LEU A 81 4.57 4.55 -2.64
C LEU A 81 5.97 3.98 -2.36
N PHE A 82 6.71 4.59 -1.43
CA PHE A 82 8.02 4.10 -0.99
C PHE A 82 7.91 2.68 -0.40
N LEU A 83 6.95 2.44 0.48
CA LEU A 83 6.73 1.11 1.05
C LEU A 83 6.43 0.07 -0.01
N VAL A 84 5.52 0.36 -0.94
CA VAL A 84 5.20 -0.55 -2.06
C VAL A 84 6.48 -0.94 -2.83
N GLY A 85 7.38 0.02 -3.07
CA GLY A 85 8.70 -0.21 -3.64
C GLY A 85 9.59 -1.13 -2.80
N CYS A 86 9.67 -0.91 -1.49
CA CYS A 86 10.50 -1.73 -0.60
C CYS A 86 10.01 -3.19 -0.49
N VAL A 87 8.70 -3.45 -0.55
CA VAL A 87 8.16 -4.83 -0.41
C VAL A 87 8.11 -5.61 -1.72
N LEU A 88 8.25 -4.94 -2.88
CA LEU A 88 8.29 -5.57 -4.19
C LEU A 88 9.31 -6.72 -4.29
N PRO A 89 10.62 -6.53 -3.98
CA PRO A 89 11.62 -7.59 -4.10
C PRO A 89 11.31 -8.79 -3.19
N TYR A 90 10.84 -8.56 -1.96
CA TYR A 90 10.40 -9.63 -1.06
C TYR A 90 9.23 -10.44 -1.64
N SER A 91 8.29 -9.76 -2.33
CA SER A 91 7.18 -10.46 -3.00
C SER A 91 7.62 -11.24 -4.24
N LEU A 92 8.68 -10.82 -4.93
CA LEU A 92 9.21 -11.50 -6.12
C LEU A 92 10.12 -12.68 -5.75
N GLN A 93 10.85 -12.62 -4.65
CA GLN A 93 11.68 -13.73 -4.16
C GLN A 93 10.89 -15.03 -3.97
N LYS A 94 9.61 -14.94 -3.60
CA LYS A 94 8.69 -16.09 -3.48
C LYS A 94 8.45 -16.82 -4.81
N TYR A 95 8.76 -16.19 -5.94
CA TYR A 95 8.65 -16.77 -7.28
C TYR A 95 10.02 -17.06 -7.92
N SER A 96 11.10 -17.08 -7.11
CA SER A 96 12.41 -17.55 -7.56
C SER A 96 12.28 -18.97 -8.15
N GLY A 97 12.54 -19.10 -9.45
CA GLY A 97 12.37 -20.35 -10.20
C GLY A 97 11.14 -20.43 -11.11
N GLN A 98 10.20 -19.47 -11.05
CA GLN A 98 9.03 -19.39 -11.94
C GLN A 98 8.81 -17.96 -12.48
N PRO A 99 9.65 -17.47 -13.40
CA PRO A 99 9.60 -16.09 -13.88
C PRO A 99 8.24 -15.73 -14.52
N THR A 100 7.64 -16.64 -15.27
CA THR A 100 6.33 -16.43 -15.92
C THR A 100 5.21 -16.20 -14.90
N ALA A 101 5.26 -16.88 -13.75
CA ALA A 101 4.27 -16.70 -12.69
C ALA A 101 4.43 -15.35 -11.97
N ALA A 102 5.68 -14.88 -11.81
CA ALA A 102 5.98 -13.56 -11.25
C ALA A 102 5.45 -12.43 -12.16
N TYR A 103 5.77 -12.47 -13.45
CA TYR A 103 5.28 -11.48 -14.43
C TYR A 103 3.76 -11.48 -14.52
N ARG A 104 3.11 -12.65 -14.59
CA ARG A 104 1.64 -12.73 -14.66
C ARG A 104 0.98 -12.09 -13.42
N ARG A 105 1.57 -12.28 -12.24
CA ARG A 105 1.07 -11.64 -11.00
C ARG A 105 1.28 -10.12 -11.04
N LEU A 106 2.45 -9.67 -11.51
CA LEU A 106 2.79 -8.26 -11.61
C LEU A 106 1.84 -7.51 -12.54
N PHE A 107 1.65 -8.04 -13.76
CA PHE A 107 0.72 -7.47 -14.74
C PHE A 107 -0.73 -7.56 -14.27
N ARG A 108 -1.18 -8.69 -13.70
CA ARG A 108 -2.56 -8.81 -13.20
C ARG A 108 -2.86 -7.79 -12.11
N ARG A 109 -1.94 -7.56 -11.16
CA ARG A 109 -2.12 -6.56 -10.09
C ARG A 109 -2.08 -5.13 -10.63
N GLY A 110 -1.08 -4.78 -11.44
CA GLY A 110 -0.98 -3.45 -12.04
C GLY A 110 -2.20 -3.12 -12.89
N PHE A 111 -2.64 -4.06 -13.74
CA PHE A 111 -3.83 -3.92 -14.55
C PHE A 111 -5.11 -3.77 -13.71
N LEU A 112 -5.27 -4.56 -12.64
CA LEU A 112 -6.43 -4.41 -11.74
C LEU A 112 -6.49 -3.02 -11.10
N LEU A 113 -5.34 -2.50 -10.65
CA LEU A 113 -5.27 -1.17 -10.02
C LEU A 113 -5.58 -0.05 -11.00
N ILE A 114 -5.09 -0.16 -12.24
CA ILE A 114 -5.39 0.79 -13.32
C ILE A 114 -6.87 0.73 -13.68
N LEU A 115 -7.42 -0.47 -13.85
CA LEU A 115 -8.83 -0.69 -14.17
C LEU A 115 -9.75 -0.18 -13.06
N LEU A 116 -9.41 -0.46 -11.80
CA LEU A 116 -10.16 0.06 -10.65
C LEU A 116 -10.06 1.59 -10.57
N GLY A 117 -8.90 2.16 -10.92
CA GLY A 117 -8.72 3.60 -11.05
C GLY A 117 -9.61 4.22 -12.12
N PHE A 118 -9.86 3.52 -13.24
CA PHE A 118 -10.81 3.96 -14.27
C PHE A 118 -12.27 3.85 -13.82
N VAL A 119 -12.65 2.76 -13.14
CA VAL A 119 -14.00 2.60 -12.58
C VAL A 119 -14.30 3.69 -11.55
N TYR A 120 -13.31 4.05 -10.72
CA TYR A 120 -13.43 5.13 -9.75
C TYR A 120 -13.44 6.53 -10.40
N ASN A 121 -12.94 6.67 -11.63
CA ASN A 121 -12.85 7.95 -12.34
C ASN A 121 -14.14 8.32 -13.08
N ASP A 122 -15.29 7.98 -12.51
CA ASP A 122 -16.60 8.36 -13.04
C ASP A 122 -16.73 8.08 -14.56
N VAL A 123 -16.15 6.97 -15.07
CA VAL A 123 -16.50 6.45 -16.42
C VAL A 123 -18.03 6.26 -16.53
N LEU A 124 -18.70 6.10 -15.40
CA LEU A 124 -20.16 6.05 -15.27
C LEU A 124 -20.87 7.42 -15.43
N GLN A 125 -20.17 8.56 -15.28
CA GLN A 125 -20.75 9.90 -15.45
C GLN A 125 -20.47 10.52 -16.82
N PHE A 126 -19.71 9.86 -17.70
CA PHE A 126 -19.48 10.27 -19.10
C PHE A 126 -18.98 11.73 -19.30
N ASP A 127 -18.40 12.36 -18.28
CA ASP A 127 -17.81 13.71 -18.41
C ASP A 127 -16.31 13.60 -18.76
N PHE A 128 -16.04 13.41 -20.06
CA PHE A 128 -14.68 13.34 -20.59
C PHE A 128 -13.94 14.68 -20.54
N ALA A 129 -14.63 15.80 -20.29
CA ALA A 129 -14.03 17.14 -20.28
C ALA A 129 -13.31 17.46 -18.96
N ASN A 130 -13.78 16.92 -17.84
CA ASN A 130 -13.17 17.12 -16.51
C ASN A 130 -12.47 15.87 -15.96
N MET A 131 -12.31 14.82 -16.78
CA MET A 131 -11.81 13.53 -16.32
C MET A 131 -10.39 13.65 -15.78
N ARG A 132 -10.20 13.38 -14.49
CA ARG A 132 -8.88 13.40 -13.84
C ARG A 132 -8.12 12.14 -14.23
N TYR A 133 -7.47 12.15 -15.39
CA TYR A 133 -6.85 10.96 -16.00
C TYR A 133 -5.88 10.17 -15.11
N MET A 134 -5.26 10.79 -14.09
CA MET A 134 -4.21 10.16 -13.28
C MET A 134 -4.42 10.31 -11.77
N HIS A 135 -5.27 9.44 -11.24
CA HIS A 135 -5.47 9.18 -9.81
C HIS A 135 -4.32 8.37 -9.18
N VAL A 136 -4.32 8.36 -7.85
CA VAL A 136 -3.36 7.66 -7.00
C VAL A 136 -3.28 6.17 -7.35
N LEU A 137 -4.43 5.51 -7.61
CA LEU A 137 -4.47 4.09 -7.97
C LEU A 137 -3.74 3.79 -9.29
N GLN A 138 -3.91 4.61 -10.32
CA GLN A 138 -3.22 4.42 -11.60
C GLN A 138 -1.72 4.66 -11.45
N ARG A 139 -1.31 5.68 -10.68
CA ARG A 139 0.12 5.97 -10.40
C ARG A 139 0.80 4.80 -9.69
N ILE A 140 0.15 4.24 -8.66
CA ILE A 140 0.67 3.07 -7.94
C ILE A 140 0.68 1.84 -8.85
N GLY A 141 -0.36 1.63 -9.67
CA GLY A 141 -0.42 0.52 -10.61
C GLY A 141 0.72 0.54 -11.63
N ILE A 142 0.96 1.68 -12.27
CA ILE A 142 2.05 1.86 -13.24
C ILE A 142 3.41 1.71 -12.54
N GLY A 143 3.60 2.41 -11.41
CA GLY A 143 4.85 2.35 -10.64
C GLY A 143 5.18 0.93 -10.19
N TYR A 144 4.19 0.19 -9.70
CA TYR A 144 4.35 -1.21 -9.29
C TYR A 144 4.78 -2.11 -10.45
N THR A 145 4.17 -1.97 -11.63
CA THR A 145 4.52 -2.79 -12.80
C THR A 145 5.90 -2.45 -13.34
N ILE A 146 6.27 -1.16 -13.44
CA ILE A 146 7.60 -0.76 -13.91
C ILE A 146 8.67 -1.19 -12.90
N ALA A 147 8.47 -0.93 -11.61
CA ALA A 147 9.46 -1.28 -10.59
C ALA A 147 9.64 -2.79 -10.40
N GLY A 148 8.63 -3.61 -10.72
CA GLY A 148 8.78 -5.07 -10.71
C GLY A 148 9.31 -5.67 -12.01
N LEU A 149 9.44 -4.89 -13.08
CA LEU A 149 10.06 -5.28 -14.35
C LEU A 149 11.58 -5.07 -14.35
N ILE A 150 12.07 -4.16 -13.49
CA ILE A 150 13.49 -3.85 -13.27
C ILE A 150 14.03 -4.80 -12.19
#